data_AF-A0A3C1RBQ5-F1
#
_entry.id   AF-A0A3C1RBQ5-F1
#
_cell.length_a   1.000
_cell.length_b   1.000
_cell.length_c   1.000
_cell.angle_alpha   90.00
_cell.angle_beta   90.00
_cell.angle_gamma   90.00
#
_symmetry.space_group_name_H-M   'P 1'
#
loop_
_entity.id
_entity.type
_entity.pdbx_description
1 polymer ?
#
loop_
_entity_poly.entity_id
_entity_poly.type
_entity_poly.pdbx_seq_one_letter_code
_entity_poly.pdbx_strand_id
1 'polypeptide(L)'
;MEQKLKAIFEFLKENRQYNKDFQKKYYSSLIKPFKTKEEKLISILYNIASTQSRPKIDELSDFFKSIHSHSNILASFNNFTEKINPNSPKNYKSLFDGMKKQKGWGDKTAALFTKVIFHLHNKEYAKKFSIWDDTPPFLDDDKFFLPVDFVIISIFNKMQEGKWNFKSINTLLEKHYTGKEIEVWDDLWFWGFITQHGSGINREFGWNENKYWMMKESNKSENIITEIKSKAKIFLELI
;
A
#
# COMPACT_ATOMS: atom_id res chain seq x y z
N MET A 1 18.98 -10.88 11.45
CA MET A 1 17.95 -10.29 10.56
C MET A 1 16.82 -11.27 10.29
N GLU A 2 17.10 -12.46 9.77
CA GLU A 2 16.06 -13.44 9.38
C GLU A 2 15.08 -13.81 10.51
N GLN A 3 15.57 -14.11 11.71
CA GLN A 3 14.70 -14.40 12.87
C GLN A 3 13.79 -13.21 13.23
N LYS A 4 14.30 -11.97 13.15
CA LYS A 4 13.49 -10.75 13.36
C LYS A 4 12.43 -10.61 12.29
N LEU A 5 12.77 -10.81 11.01
CA LEU A 5 11.82 -10.76 9.90
C LEU A 5 10.69 -11.78 10.11
N LYS A 6 11.03 -13.01 10.50
CA LYS A 6 10.05 -14.05 10.80
C LYS A 6 9.13 -13.65 11.95
N ALA A 7 9.67 -13.15 13.06
CA ALA A 7 8.86 -12.75 14.22
C ALA A 7 7.92 -11.59 13.88
N ILE A 8 8.39 -10.59 13.13
CA ILE A 8 7.56 -9.49 12.64
C ILE A 8 6.49 -10.00 11.69
N PHE A 9 6.83 -10.87 10.74
CA PHE A 9 5.86 -11.42 9.79
C PHE A 9 4.72 -12.16 10.48
N GLU A 10 5.02 -13.01 11.46
CA GLU A 10 3.97 -13.69 12.25
C GLU A 10 3.12 -12.69 13.03
N PHE A 11 3.75 -11.67 13.65
CA PHE A 11 3.01 -10.59 14.29
C PHE A 11 2.05 -9.87 13.32
N LEU A 12 2.51 -9.51 12.12
CA LEU A 12 1.67 -8.85 11.10
C LEU A 12 0.49 -9.75 10.71
N LYS A 13 0.76 -11.04 10.50
CA LYS A 13 -0.26 -12.04 10.14
C LYS A 13 -1.32 -12.24 11.22
N GLU A 14 -0.91 -12.39 12.48
CA GLU A 14 -1.82 -12.56 13.62
C GLU A 14 -2.67 -11.32 13.90
N ASN A 15 -2.17 -10.13 13.55
CA ASN A 15 -2.82 -8.86 13.86
C ASN A 15 -3.34 -8.12 12.60
N ARG A 16 -3.47 -8.82 11.46
CA ARG A 16 -3.91 -8.21 10.18
C ARG A 16 -5.26 -7.53 10.25
N GLN A 17 -6.15 -8.01 11.13
CA GLN A 17 -7.52 -7.51 11.24
C GLN A 17 -7.58 -5.99 11.51
N TYR A 18 -6.62 -5.42 12.25
CA TYR A 18 -6.58 -3.98 12.54
C TYR A 18 -6.36 -3.13 11.30
N ASN A 19 -5.34 -3.45 10.52
CA ASN A 19 -5.07 -2.73 9.28
C ASN A 19 -6.17 -3.01 8.25
N LYS A 20 -6.68 -4.24 8.18
CA LYS A 20 -7.79 -4.60 7.29
C LYS A 20 -9.06 -3.78 7.57
N ASP A 21 -9.40 -3.54 8.83
CA ASP A 21 -10.56 -2.71 9.18
C ASP A 21 -10.35 -1.22 8.92
N PHE A 22 -9.13 -0.72 9.12
CA PHE A 22 -8.72 0.61 8.68
C PHE A 22 -8.85 0.73 7.15
N GLN A 23 -8.26 -0.20 6.39
CA GLN A 23 -8.29 -0.25 4.93
C GLN A 23 -9.71 -0.36 4.38
N LYS A 24 -10.60 -1.15 4.99
CA LYS A 24 -12.02 -1.21 4.60
C LYS A 24 -12.71 0.15 4.64
N LYS A 25 -12.46 0.95 5.69
CA LYS A 25 -13.01 2.30 5.82
C LYS A 25 -12.36 3.27 4.84
N TYR A 26 -11.05 3.14 4.63
CA TYR A 26 -10.31 3.91 3.64
C TYR A 26 -10.83 3.65 2.22
N TYR A 27 -10.89 2.40 1.77
CA TYR A 27 -11.46 2.05 0.47
C TYR A 27 -12.92 2.45 0.35
N SER A 28 -13.70 2.34 1.43
CA SER A 28 -15.07 2.86 1.44
C SER A 28 -15.14 4.36 1.16
N SER A 29 -14.22 5.17 1.69
CA SER A 29 -14.22 6.63 1.46
C SER A 29 -13.76 6.99 0.04
N LEU A 30 -12.90 6.16 -0.55
CA LEU A 30 -12.44 6.32 -1.93
C LEU A 30 -13.48 5.94 -2.98
N ILE A 31 -14.32 4.93 -2.69
CA ILE A 31 -15.16 4.27 -3.70
C ILE A 31 -16.63 4.64 -3.60
N LYS A 32 -17.21 4.67 -2.40
CA LYS A 32 -18.67 4.86 -2.23
C LYS A 32 -19.21 6.19 -2.76
N PRO A 33 -18.47 7.31 -2.72
CA PRO A 33 -19.00 8.58 -3.25
C PRO A 33 -19.25 8.58 -4.76
N PHE A 34 -18.64 7.64 -5.49
CA PHE A 34 -18.59 7.65 -6.95
C PHE A 34 -19.47 6.56 -7.56
N LYS A 35 -20.11 6.88 -8.70
CA LYS A 35 -21.08 5.99 -9.33
C LYS A 35 -20.42 5.10 -10.37
N THR A 36 -19.59 5.68 -11.23
CA THR A 36 -18.99 4.95 -12.37
C THR A 36 -17.68 4.28 -12.00
N LYS A 37 -17.22 3.34 -12.83
CA LYS A 37 -15.93 2.63 -12.64
C LYS A 37 -14.77 3.61 -12.78
N GLU A 38 -14.89 4.52 -13.75
CA GLU A 38 -13.94 5.55 -14.11
C GLU A 38 -13.74 6.53 -12.95
N GLU A 39 -14.82 7.06 -12.38
CA GLU A 39 -14.77 8.00 -11.24
C GLU A 39 -14.08 7.37 -10.02
N LYS A 40 -14.40 6.11 -9.72
CA LYS A 40 -13.79 5.35 -8.61
C LYS A 40 -12.29 5.20 -8.81
N LEU A 41 -11.87 4.84 -10.01
CA LEU A 41 -10.46 4.66 -10.33
C LEU A 41 -9.69 5.99 -10.31
N ILE A 42 -10.28 7.05 -10.88
CA ILE A 42 -9.74 8.41 -10.83
C ILE A 42 -9.56 8.84 -9.36
N SER A 43 -10.55 8.61 -8.51
CA SER A 43 -10.47 8.87 -7.06
C SER A 43 -9.27 8.16 -6.42
N ILE A 44 -9.07 6.86 -6.68
CA ILE A 44 -7.91 6.13 -6.17
C ILE A 44 -6.60 6.75 -6.65
N LEU A 45 -6.48 7.01 -7.96
CA LEU A 45 -5.25 7.55 -8.56
C LEU A 45 -4.88 8.90 -7.94
N TYR A 46 -5.84 9.82 -7.82
CA TYR A 46 -5.62 11.11 -7.17
C TYR A 46 -5.23 10.95 -5.70
N ASN A 47 -5.95 10.12 -4.93
CA ASN A 47 -5.65 9.91 -3.52
C ASN A 47 -4.23 9.35 -3.32
N ILE A 48 -3.79 8.42 -4.16
CA ILE A 48 -2.43 7.87 -4.09
C ILE A 48 -1.39 8.90 -4.51
N ALA A 49 -1.63 9.67 -5.58
CA ALA A 49 -0.73 10.75 -5.99
C ALA A 49 -0.57 11.80 -4.87
N SER A 50 -1.64 12.10 -4.14
CA SER A 50 -1.62 13.00 -2.98
C SER A 50 -0.84 12.48 -1.77
N THR A 51 -0.47 11.18 -1.73
CA THR A 51 0.41 10.64 -0.67
C THR A 51 1.89 10.93 -0.91
N GLN A 52 2.26 11.50 -2.07
CA GLN A 52 3.63 11.90 -2.35
C GLN A 52 4.01 13.09 -1.48
N SER A 53 5.16 13.02 -0.81
CA SER A 53 5.65 14.12 0.04
C SER A 53 6.05 15.36 -0.77
N ARG A 54 6.49 15.17 -2.02
CA ARG A 54 6.81 16.22 -2.98
C ARG A 54 6.28 15.80 -4.35
N PRO A 55 4.97 16.01 -4.62
CA PRO A 55 4.36 15.55 -5.86
C PRO A 55 4.98 16.28 -7.04
N LYS A 56 5.30 15.53 -8.10
CA LYS A 56 5.77 16.10 -9.36
C LYS A 56 4.58 16.60 -10.18
N ILE A 57 4.02 17.73 -9.78
CA ILE A 57 2.71 18.21 -10.26
C ILE A 57 2.66 18.31 -11.79
N ASP A 58 3.70 18.82 -12.45
CA ASP A 58 3.72 18.94 -13.90
C ASP A 58 3.66 17.57 -14.60
N GLU A 59 4.49 16.62 -14.15
CA GLU A 59 4.49 15.25 -14.68
C GLU A 59 3.16 14.53 -14.40
N LEU A 60 2.58 14.72 -13.20
CA LEU A 60 1.28 14.15 -12.84
C LEU A 60 0.14 14.77 -13.66
N SER A 61 0.21 16.07 -13.95
CA SER A 61 -0.77 16.79 -14.77
C SER A 61 -0.87 16.17 -16.16
N ASP A 62 0.26 15.88 -16.80
CA ASP A 62 0.30 15.25 -18.11
C ASP A 62 -0.30 13.83 -18.07
N PHE A 63 0.02 13.05 -17.05
CA PHE A 63 -0.61 11.74 -16.83
C PHE A 63 -2.13 11.88 -16.73
N PHE A 64 -2.65 12.73 -15.83
CA PHE A 64 -4.09 12.87 -15.62
C PHE A 64 -4.81 13.43 -16.86
N LYS A 65 -4.23 14.38 -17.60
CA LYS A 65 -4.77 14.83 -18.90
C LYS A 65 -4.90 13.67 -19.88
N SER A 66 -3.89 12.79 -19.95
CA SER A 66 -3.93 11.61 -20.81
C SER A 66 -5.03 10.62 -20.41
N ILE A 67 -5.30 10.51 -19.11
CA ILE A 67 -6.34 9.64 -18.58
C ILE A 67 -7.74 10.19 -18.87
N HIS A 68 -7.96 11.48 -18.60
CA HIS A 68 -9.26 12.13 -18.80
C HIS A 68 -9.65 12.30 -20.28
N SER A 69 -8.68 12.37 -21.19
CA SER A 69 -8.94 12.45 -22.64
C SER A 69 -9.42 11.13 -23.26
N HIS A 70 -9.21 9.99 -22.58
CA HIS A 70 -9.54 8.67 -23.10
C HIS A 70 -10.17 7.80 -22.01
N SER A 71 -11.35 8.18 -21.52
CA SER A 71 -11.99 7.50 -20.37
C SER A 71 -12.22 6.00 -20.56
N ASN A 72 -12.35 5.53 -21.81
CA ASN A 72 -12.50 4.10 -22.14
C ASN A 72 -11.32 3.23 -21.68
N ILE A 73 -10.13 3.80 -21.49
CA ILE A 73 -8.98 3.07 -20.94
C ILE A 73 -9.21 2.62 -19.49
N LEU A 74 -10.12 3.27 -18.77
CA LEU A 74 -10.46 2.99 -17.37
C LEU A 74 -11.62 1.99 -17.25
N ALA A 75 -12.20 1.54 -18.36
CA ALA A 75 -13.36 0.66 -18.35
C ALA A 75 -13.05 -0.76 -17.82
N SER A 76 -11.79 -1.20 -17.93
CA SER A 76 -11.35 -2.55 -17.57
C SER A 76 -9.89 -2.60 -17.14
N PHE A 77 -9.51 -3.65 -16.40
CA PHE A 77 -8.12 -3.88 -15.98
C PHE A 77 -7.21 -4.06 -17.20
N ASN A 78 -7.68 -4.80 -18.21
CA ASN A 78 -6.92 -5.06 -19.43
C ASN A 78 -6.67 -3.79 -20.24
N ASN A 79 -7.68 -2.92 -20.38
CA ASN A 79 -7.54 -1.65 -21.09
C ASN A 79 -6.56 -0.72 -20.37
N PHE A 80 -6.67 -0.63 -19.05
CA PHE A 80 -5.81 0.23 -18.25
C PHE A 80 -4.35 -0.22 -18.31
N THR A 81 -4.11 -1.52 -18.13
CA THR A 81 -2.77 -2.11 -18.20
C THR A 81 -2.18 -2.04 -19.60
N GLU A 82 -2.98 -2.22 -20.66
CA GLU A 82 -2.52 -2.01 -22.05
C GLU A 82 -2.08 -0.57 -22.29
N LYS A 83 -2.81 0.41 -21.75
CA LYS A 83 -2.46 1.83 -21.87
C LYS A 83 -1.11 2.16 -21.22
N ILE A 84 -0.86 1.65 -20.01
CA ILE A 84 0.33 2.02 -19.23
C ILE A 84 1.53 1.09 -19.46
N ASN A 85 1.28 -0.13 -19.95
CA ASN A 85 2.28 -1.17 -20.17
C ASN A 85 1.89 -2.07 -21.36
N PRO A 86 1.96 -1.52 -22.59
CA PRO A 86 1.50 -2.23 -23.78
C PRO A 86 2.26 -3.54 -24.00
N ASN A 87 1.60 -4.53 -24.59
CA ASN A 87 2.15 -5.86 -24.90
C ASN A 87 2.70 -6.65 -23.69
N SER A 88 2.37 -6.26 -22.46
CA SER A 88 2.77 -6.98 -21.25
C SER A 88 1.68 -7.95 -20.78
N PRO A 89 2.03 -9.02 -20.04
CA PRO A 89 1.06 -9.88 -19.38
C PRO A 89 0.05 -9.10 -18.54
N LYS A 90 -1.18 -9.58 -18.45
CA LYS A 90 -2.25 -8.91 -17.70
C LYS A 90 -2.28 -9.44 -16.27
N ASN A 91 -1.32 -8.98 -15.48
CA ASN A 91 -1.12 -9.37 -14.08
C ASN A 91 -0.69 -8.18 -13.20
N TYR A 92 -0.59 -8.38 -11.88
CA TYR A 92 -0.31 -7.29 -10.94
C TYR A 92 1.12 -6.75 -11.07
N LYS A 93 2.10 -7.61 -11.37
CA LYS A 93 3.46 -7.19 -11.68
C LYS A 93 3.49 -6.24 -12.87
N SER A 94 2.75 -6.54 -13.93
CA SER A 94 2.70 -5.67 -15.12
C SER A 94 1.94 -4.37 -14.87
N LEU A 95 0.95 -4.37 -13.97
CA LEU A 95 0.32 -3.15 -13.47
C LEU A 95 1.33 -2.27 -12.73
N PHE A 96 2.13 -2.85 -11.82
CA PHE A 96 3.19 -2.15 -11.12
C PHE A 96 4.23 -1.57 -12.10
N ASP A 97 4.76 -2.40 -12.99
CA ASP A 97 5.78 -1.99 -13.97
C ASP A 97 5.24 -0.88 -14.90
N GLY A 98 3.97 -0.98 -15.28
CA GLY A 98 3.27 0.02 -16.08
C GLY A 98 3.12 1.37 -15.39
N MET A 99 2.65 1.35 -14.15
CA MET A 99 2.49 2.56 -13.35
C MET A 99 3.82 3.23 -13.09
N LYS A 100 4.86 2.46 -12.76
CA LYS A 100 6.22 2.96 -12.54
C LYS A 100 6.81 3.65 -13.77
N LYS A 101 6.44 3.24 -14.99
CA LYS A 101 6.87 3.88 -16.25
C LYS A 101 6.20 5.23 -16.50
N GLN A 102 5.08 5.52 -15.83
CA GLN A 102 4.38 6.80 -16.00
C GLN A 102 5.14 7.92 -15.28
N LYS A 103 5.37 9.03 -15.97
CA LYS A 103 5.96 10.22 -15.35
C LYS A 103 5.08 10.67 -14.17
N GLY A 104 5.69 11.15 -13.10
CA GLY A 104 5.02 11.52 -11.86
C GLY A 104 4.73 10.35 -10.91
N TRP A 105 4.92 9.10 -11.35
CA TRP A 105 4.74 7.90 -10.52
C TRP A 105 6.09 7.27 -10.17
N GLY A 106 6.28 6.91 -8.91
CA GLY A 106 7.49 6.27 -8.42
C GLY A 106 7.22 4.87 -7.88
N ASP A 107 8.28 4.18 -7.46
CA ASP A 107 8.21 2.81 -6.93
C ASP A 107 7.15 2.65 -5.82
N LYS A 108 7.14 3.57 -4.83
CA LYS A 108 6.18 3.55 -3.73
C LYS A 108 4.73 3.65 -4.22
N THR A 109 4.44 4.64 -5.06
CA THR A 109 3.05 4.91 -5.48
C THR A 109 2.54 3.88 -6.46
N ALA A 110 3.40 3.34 -7.32
CA ALA A 110 3.08 2.21 -8.19
C ALA A 110 2.77 0.94 -7.37
N ALA A 111 3.58 0.63 -6.36
CA ALA A 111 3.35 -0.49 -5.45
C ALA A 111 2.04 -0.33 -4.67
N LEU A 112 1.80 0.87 -4.13
CA LEU A 112 0.58 1.19 -3.39
C LEU A 112 -0.66 1.05 -4.28
N PHE A 113 -0.63 1.61 -5.49
CA PHE A 113 -1.75 1.49 -6.43
C PHE A 113 -2.05 0.02 -6.77
N THR A 114 -1.02 -0.75 -7.07
CA THR A 114 -1.15 -2.17 -7.41
C THR A 114 -1.80 -2.96 -6.26
N LYS A 115 -1.38 -2.72 -5.00
CA LYS A 115 -1.98 -3.36 -3.82
C LYS A 115 -3.43 -2.92 -3.58
N VAL A 116 -3.74 -1.64 -3.76
CA VAL A 116 -5.12 -1.16 -3.66
C VAL A 116 -6.01 -1.88 -4.67
N ILE A 117 -5.60 -1.99 -5.93
CA ILE A 117 -6.36 -2.74 -6.94
C ILE A 117 -6.54 -4.20 -6.51
N PHE A 118 -5.49 -4.86 -6.03
CA PHE A 118 -5.62 -6.23 -5.51
C PHE A 118 -6.64 -6.34 -4.38
N HIS A 119 -6.58 -5.48 -3.36
CA HIS A 119 -7.51 -5.51 -2.22
C HIS A 119 -8.96 -5.30 -2.64
N LEU A 120 -9.22 -4.42 -3.61
CA LEU A 120 -10.57 -4.19 -4.11
C LEU A 120 -11.14 -5.41 -4.87
N HIS A 121 -10.28 -6.34 -5.30
CA HIS A 121 -10.63 -7.44 -6.20
C HIS A 121 -10.36 -8.86 -5.64
N ASN A 122 -9.63 -9.00 -4.53
CA ASN A 122 -9.20 -10.30 -4.01
C ASN A 122 -10.27 -11.10 -3.23
N LYS A 123 -11.52 -10.59 -3.16
CA LYS A 123 -12.67 -11.17 -2.44
C LYS A 123 -12.55 -11.19 -0.91
N GLU A 124 -11.48 -10.65 -0.34
CA GLU A 124 -11.32 -10.50 1.11
C GLU A 124 -11.97 -9.23 1.68
N TYR A 125 -12.30 -8.29 0.79
CA TYR A 125 -13.03 -7.06 1.08
C TYR A 125 -14.46 -7.14 0.55
N ALA A 126 -15.29 -6.16 0.88
CA ALA A 126 -16.69 -6.16 0.45
C ALA A 126 -16.78 -6.14 -1.09
N LYS A 127 -17.53 -7.09 -1.69
CA LYS A 127 -17.70 -7.23 -3.15
C LYS A 127 -18.05 -5.92 -3.87
N LYS A 128 -18.79 -5.03 -3.20
CA LYS A 128 -19.15 -3.70 -3.73
C LYS A 128 -17.96 -2.75 -3.97
N PHE A 129 -16.76 -3.09 -3.50
CA PHE A 129 -15.55 -2.33 -3.72
C PHE A 129 -14.86 -2.68 -5.04
N SER A 130 -15.15 -3.84 -5.63
CA SER A 130 -14.60 -4.23 -6.93
C SER A 130 -15.04 -3.23 -8.01
N ILE A 131 -14.08 -2.78 -8.81
CA ILE A 131 -14.27 -1.79 -9.89
C ILE A 131 -14.45 -2.50 -11.24
N TRP A 132 -13.50 -3.34 -11.61
CA TRP A 132 -13.49 -4.09 -12.87
C TRP A 132 -13.92 -5.55 -12.73
N ASP A 133 -14.54 -6.07 -13.79
CA ASP A 133 -14.97 -7.47 -13.85
C ASP A 133 -13.87 -8.40 -14.39
N ASP A 134 -12.88 -7.86 -15.11
CA ASP A 134 -11.80 -8.57 -15.80
C ASP A 134 -10.46 -8.54 -15.05
N THR A 135 -10.47 -8.22 -13.74
CA THR A 135 -9.23 -8.22 -12.94
C THR A 135 -8.73 -9.67 -12.77
N PRO A 136 -7.45 -9.95 -13.07
CA PRO A 136 -6.92 -11.30 -12.98
C PRO A 136 -6.84 -11.78 -11.51
N PRO A 137 -6.90 -13.10 -11.28
CA PRO A 137 -6.48 -13.65 -9.99
C PRO A 137 -4.98 -13.40 -9.79
N PHE A 138 -4.54 -13.37 -8.53
CA PHE A 138 -3.12 -13.39 -8.21
C PHE A 138 -2.58 -14.81 -8.37
N LEU A 139 -1.53 -14.98 -9.17
CA LEU A 139 -0.90 -16.28 -9.49
C LEU A 139 0.51 -16.36 -8.86
N ASP A 140 1.08 -17.56 -8.83
CA ASP A 140 2.35 -17.84 -8.14
C ASP A 140 3.57 -17.13 -8.78
N ASP A 141 3.50 -16.82 -10.08
CA ASP A 141 4.54 -16.08 -10.81
C ASP A 141 4.37 -14.56 -10.72
N ASP A 142 3.27 -14.10 -10.10
CA ASP A 142 2.99 -12.69 -9.88
C ASP A 142 3.75 -12.13 -8.67
N LYS A 143 3.88 -10.80 -8.62
CA LYS A 143 4.71 -10.13 -7.62
C LYS A 143 4.04 -8.89 -7.08
N PHE A 144 4.09 -8.78 -5.75
CA PHE A 144 3.92 -7.51 -5.07
C PHE A 144 5.24 -6.97 -4.57
N PHE A 145 5.27 -5.67 -4.38
CA PHE A 145 6.35 -4.96 -3.71
C PHE A 145 5.78 -4.23 -2.51
N LEU A 146 6.47 -4.26 -1.37
CA LEU A 146 6.18 -3.40 -0.23
C LEU A 146 6.38 -1.93 -0.64
N PRO A 147 5.36 -1.06 -0.54
CA PRO A 147 5.55 0.37 -0.69
C PRO A 147 6.49 0.88 0.42
N VAL A 148 7.66 1.38 0.03
CA VAL A 148 8.67 1.84 0.98
C VAL A 148 8.68 3.36 1.05
N ASP A 149 8.43 3.89 2.25
CA ASP A 149 8.70 5.28 2.61
C ASP A 149 9.55 5.37 3.88
N PHE A 150 9.70 6.57 4.42
CA PHE A 150 10.50 6.79 5.62
C PHE A 150 10.03 6.00 6.86
N VAL A 151 8.74 5.66 6.97
CA VAL A 151 8.25 4.84 8.08
C VAL A 151 8.85 3.44 8.01
N ILE A 152 8.79 2.83 6.82
CA ILE A 152 9.36 1.50 6.56
C ILE A 152 10.89 1.55 6.68
N ILE A 153 11.55 2.55 6.07
CA ILE A 153 13.01 2.70 6.13
C ILE A 153 13.49 2.81 7.58
N SER A 154 12.80 3.56 8.43
CA SER A 154 13.17 3.68 9.84
C SER A 154 13.03 2.35 10.58
N ILE A 155 12.00 1.54 10.31
CA ILE A 155 11.85 0.20 10.91
C ILE A 155 13.01 -0.70 10.53
N PHE A 156 13.37 -0.74 9.24
CA PHE A 156 14.51 -1.55 8.79
C PHE A 156 15.83 -1.09 9.40
N ASN A 157 16.05 0.22 9.53
CA ASN A 157 17.22 0.75 10.24
C ASN A 157 17.23 0.40 11.73
N LYS A 158 16.07 0.39 12.38
CA LYS A 158 15.94 0.01 13.80
C LYS A 158 16.28 -1.47 14.01
N MET A 159 15.85 -2.34 13.08
CA MET A 159 16.21 -3.75 13.10
C MET A 159 17.69 -3.99 12.90
N GLN A 160 18.28 -3.29 11.92
CA GLN A 160 19.68 -3.35 11.54
C GLN A 160 20.06 -2.10 10.74
N GLU A 161 21.07 -1.36 11.18
CA GLU A 161 21.56 -0.18 10.44
C GLU A 161 21.98 -0.54 9.01
N GLY A 162 21.58 0.27 8.05
CA GLY A 162 21.93 0.02 6.65
C GLY A 162 21.42 1.06 5.67
N LYS A 163 21.87 0.95 4.42
CA LYS A 163 21.39 1.79 3.30
C LYS A 163 20.08 1.23 2.74
N TRP A 164 19.03 1.28 3.56
CA TRP A 164 17.71 0.78 3.19
C TRP A 164 17.00 1.72 2.23
N ASN A 165 16.41 1.14 1.18
CA ASN A 165 15.58 1.82 0.20
C ASN A 165 14.59 0.81 -0.40
N PHE A 166 13.70 1.27 -1.28
CA PHE A 166 12.70 0.42 -1.92
C PHE A 166 13.28 -0.88 -2.50
N LYS A 167 14.40 -0.77 -3.24
CA LYS A 167 15.04 -1.91 -3.89
C LYS A 167 15.66 -2.86 -2.85
N SER A 168 16.49 -2.35 -1.93
CA SER A 168 17.19 -3.22 -0.97
C SER A 168 16.24 -3.92 0.00
N ILE A 169 15.15 -3.27 0.40
CA ILE A 169 14.11 -3.88 1.24
C ILE A 169 13.35 -4.97 0.47
N ASN A 170 12.83 -4.67 -0.72
CA ASN A 170 12.07 -5.67 -1.48
C ASN A 170 12.93 -6.85 -1.91
N THR A 171 14.19 -6.63 -2.31
CA THR A 171 15.13 -7.72 -2.59
C THR A 171 15.41 -8.59 -1.36
N LEU A 172 15.42 -8.01 -0.15
CA LEU A 172 15.54 -8.81 1.07
C LEU A 172 14.28 -9.63 1.30
N LEU A 173 13.09 -9.04 1.23
CA LEU A 173 11.84 -9.75 1.49
C LEU A 173 11.59 -10.86 0.46
N GLU A 174 11.88 -10.64 -0.83
CA GLU A 174 11.73 -11.64 -1.90
C GLU A 174 12.60 -12.90 -1.70
N LYS A 175 13.67 -12.82 -0.91
CA LYS A 175 14.49 -14.00 -0.57
C LYS A 175 13.82 -14.94 0.43
N HIS A 176 12.86 -14.42 1.19
CA HIS A 176 12.26 -15.13 2.32
C HIS A 176 10.75 -15.32 2.19
N TYR A 177 10.08 -14.56 1.31
CA TYR A 177 8.63 -14.50 1.22
C TYR A 177 8.15 -14.52 -0.24
N THR A 178 7.07 -15.24 -0.49
CA THR A 178 6.36 -15.30 -1.77
C THR A 178 5.60 -14.01 -2.06
N GLY A 179 5.18 -13.79 -3.32
CA GLY A 179 4.44 -12.58 -3.72
C GLY A 179 3.19 -12.32 -2.87
N LYS A 180 2.44 -13.38 -2.51
CA LYS A 180 1.27 -13.27 -1.63
C LYS A 180 1.64 -12.94 -0.18
N GLU A 181 2.78 -13.40 0.29
CA GLU A 181 3.28 -13.03 1.62
C GLU A 181 3.82 -11.60 1.66
N ILE A 182 4.32 -11.05 0.55
CA ILE A 182 4.68 -9.63 0.45
C ILE A 182 3.46 -8.70 0.60
N GLU A 183 2.25 -9.17 0.27
CA GLU A 183 1.03 -8.39 0.56
C GLU A 183 0.85 -8.16 2.06
N VAL A 184 1.06 -9.18 2.88
CA VAL A 184 1.00 -9.09 4.36
C VAL A 184 1.93 -8.02 4.91
N TRP A 185 3.12 -7.89 4.32
CA TRP A 185 4.09 -6.90 4.75
C TRP A 185 3.59 -5.46 4.61
N ASP A 186 2.50 -5.19 3.87
CA ASP A 186 1.84 -3.88 3.84
C ASP A 186 1.39 -3.41 5.24
N ASP A 187 0.97 -4.36 6.09
CA ASP A 187 0.54 -4.10 7.46
C ASP A 187 1.65 -3.45 8.30
N LEU A 188 2.92 -3.61 7.90
CA LEU A 188 4.07 -2.99 8.54
C LEU A 188 3.96 -1.46 8.56
N TRP A 189 3.35 -0.87 7.53
CA TRP A 189 3.16 0.58 7.47
C TRP A 189 2.22 1.07 8.57
N PHE A 190 1.11 0.35 8.81
CA PHE A 190 0.14 0.71 9.85
C PHE A 190 0.81 0.74 11.22
N TRP A 191 1.49 -0.35 11.59
CA TRP A 191 2.18 -0.48 12.87
C TRP A 191 3.32 0.53 13.01
N GLY A 192 4.17 0.65 11.98
CA GLY A 192 5.25 1.62 11.97
C GLY A 192 4.77 3.06 12.08
N PHE A 193 3.65 3.41 11.45
CA PHE A 193 3.14 4.78 11.47
C PHE A 193 2.75 5.18 12.90
N ILE A 194 2.02 4.32 13.61
CA ILE A 194 1.52 4.58 14.98
C ILE A 194 2.56 4.34 16.08
N THR A 195 3.74 3.82 15.75
CA THR A 195 4.82 3.58 16.73
C THR A 195 6.06 4.43 16.49
N GLN A 196 5.93 5.53 15.73
CA GLN A 196 7.04 6.42 15.43
C GLN A 196 6.67 7.89 15.65
N HIS A 197 7.56 8.67 16.23
CA HIS A 197 7.46 10.13 16.38
C HIS A 197 8.41 10.85 15.42
N GLY A 198 8.06 12.09 15.07
CA GLY A 198 8.84 12.92 14.15
C GLY A 198 8.75 12.53 12.66
N SER A 199 9.70 13.02 11.88
CA SER A 199 9.79 12.88 10.41
C SER A 199 11.22 12.56 9.96
N GLY A 200 11.37 11.98 8.76
CA GLY A 200 12.68 11.64 8.21
C GLY A 200 13.25 10.32 8.75
N ILE A 201 14.58 10.25 8.87
CA ILE A 201 15.33 9.03 9.26
C ILE A 201 15.47 8.87 10.78
N ASN A 202 15.62 9.97 11.52
CA ASN A 202 15.86 10.00 12.98
C ASN A 202 14.55 10.00 13.77
N ARG A 203 13.75 8.95 13.61
CA ARG A 203 12.45 8.82 14.29
C ARG A 203 12.62 8.17 15.65
N GLU A 204 11.91 8.68 16.64
CA GLU A 204 11.81 8.04 17.94
C GLU A 204 10.73 6.96 17.91
N PHE A 205 11.03 5.79 18.44
CA PHE A 205 10.13 4.64 18.45
C PHE A 205 9.36 4.59 19.76
N GLY A 206 8.03 4.59 19.67
CA GLY A 206 7.12 4.60 20.81
C GLY A 206 5.68 4.79 20.36
N TRP A 207 4.72 4.37 21.19
CA TRP A 207 3.29 4.59 20.92
C TRP A 207 3.02 6.07 20.62
N ASN A 208 2.41 6.33 19.46
CA ASN A 208 2.06 7.65 18.98
C ASN A 208 0.54 7.78 18.84
N GLU A 209 -0.08 8.13 19.96
CA GLU A 209 -1.53 8.33 20.05
C GLU A 209 -2.04 9.40 19.08
N ASN A 210 -1.29 10.50 18.92
CA ASN A 210 -1.67 11.60 18.03
C ASN A 210 -1.79 11.12 16.58
N LYS A 211 -0.83 10.30 16.11
CA LYS A 211 -0.92 9.69 14.78
C LYS A 211 -2.08 8.71 14.66
N TYR A 212 -2.37 7.94 15.70
CA TYR A 212 -3.53 7.06 15.71
C TYR A 212 -4.84 7.84 15.56
N TRP A 213 -4.98 8.96 16.29
CA TRP A 213 -6.15 9.85 16.20
C TRP A 213 -6.27 10.55 14.85
N MET A 214 -5.14 10.98 14.26
CA MET A 214 -5.07 11.60 12.93
C MET A 214 -5.48 10.67 11.78
N MET A 215 -5.33 9.35 11.95
CA MET A 215 -5.88 8.38 10.99
C MET A 215 -7.40 8.37 11.10
N LYS A 216 -8.09 9.15 10.27
CA LYS A 216 -9.55 9.28 10.26
C LYS A 216 -10.27 7.93 10.30
N GLU A 217 -9.76 6.94 9.58
CA GLU A 217 -10.35 5.61 9.42
C GLU A 217 -10.07 4.65 10.59
N SER A 218 -9.15 4.97 11.50
CA SER A 218 -8.84 4.08 12.64
C SER A 218 -10.03 3.99 13.61
N ASN A 219 -10.13 2.89 14.36
CA ASN A 219 -11.24 2.66 15.30
C ASN A 219 -11.02 3.47 16.60
N LYS A 220 -11.91 4.42 16.89
CA LYS A 220 -11.76 5.32 18.04
C LYS A 220 -12.42 4.80 19.34
N SER A 221 -12.85 3.55 19.37
CA SER A 221 -13.31 2.90 20.60
C SER A 221 -12.15 2.74 21.60
N GLU A 222 -12.37 3.14 22.86
CA GLU A 222 -11.36 3.08 23.92
C GLU A 222 -10.80 1.67 24.14
N ASN A 223 -11.65 0.65 24.06
CA ASN A 223 -11.24 -0.75 24.20
C ASN A 223 -10.25 -1.14 23.08
N ILE A 224 -10.54 -0.72 21.85
CA ILE A 224 -9.69 -1.02 20.69
C ILE A 224 -8.39 -0.21 20.73
N ILE A 225 -8.44 1.04 21.20
CA ILE A 225 -7.23 1.85 21.39
C ILE A 225 -6.30 1.20 22.42
N THR A 226 -6.87 0.74 23.54
CA THR A 226 -6.12 0.02 24.59
C THR A 226 -5.46 -1.23 24.05
N GLU A 227 -6.19 -2.02 23.26
CA GLU A 227 -5.68 -3.23 22.63
C GLU A 227 -4.56 -2.92 21.62
N ILE A 228 -4.77 -1.97 20.71
CA ILE A 228 -3.76 -1.55 19.73
C ILE A 228 -2.51 -1.01 20.42
N LYS A 229 -2.67 -0.23 21.50
CA LYS A 229 -1.54 0.26 22.30
C LYS A 229 -0.75 -0.89 22.94
N SER A 230 -1.43 -1.94 23.40
CA SER A 230 -0.78 -3.16 23.91
C SER A 230 0.01 -3.87 22.79
N LYS A 231 -0.62 -4.09 21.64
CA LYS A 231 0.03 -4.72 20.47
C LYS A 231 1.18 -3.89 19.91
N ALA A 232 1.08 -2.56 19.96
CA ALA A 232 2.14 -1.65 19.56
C ALA A 232 3.39 -1.80 20.44
N LYS A 233 3.24 -2.09 21.74
CA LYS A 233 4.39 -2.40 22.62
C LYS A 233 5.08 -3.69 22.18
N ILE A 234 4.31 -4.75 21.90
CA ILE A 234 4.85 -6.01 21.38
C ILE A 234 5.59 -5.76 20.06
N PHE A 235 4.98 -5.04 19.12
CA PHE A 235 5.62 -4.69 17.85
C PHE A 235 6.95 -3.94 18.05
N LEU A 236 7.01 -3.00 18.99
CA LEU A 236 8.20 -2.23 19.32
C LEU A 236 9.35 -3.10 19.88
N GLU A 237 9.03 -4.17 20.60
CA GLU A 237 10.01 -5.13 21.11
C GLU A 237 10.58 -6.04 20.00
N LEU A 238 9.85 -6.22 18.90
CA LEU A 238 10.27 -7.05 17.77
C LEU A 238 11.27 -6.35 16.83
N ILE A 239 11.28 -5.01 16.80
CA ILE A 239 12.07 -4.21 15.84
C ILE A 239 13.41 -3.75 16.41
#